data_AF-A0A4Q0GR12-F1
#
_entry.id   AF-A0A4Q0GR12-F1
#
_cell.length_a   1.000
_cell.length_b   1.000
_cell.length_c   1.000
_cell.angle_alpha   90.00
_cell.angle_beta   90.00
_cell.angle_gamma   90.00
#
_symmetry.space_group_name_H-M   'P 1'
#
loop_
_entity.id
_entity.type
_entity.pdbx_description
1 polymer ?
#
loop_
_entity_poly.entity_id
_entity_poly.type
_entity_poly.pdbx_seq_one_letter_code
_entity_poly.pdbx_strand_id
1 'polypeptide(L)'
;MSMPRLRNYSAEYQRRLVKAAERGLSRSQARGHAREGERPILPATAKDSARFEAALKLYRHSRDQAASARALHIAPERLRRFLRENVQVEGRGRTLKITDYRIREMTVISKGKASTTRLRGFDQASLNGDHLNAVKAFLNTNDADLLAPFAGRSVTDDRGVSHPLETGPNTLRRLAHAGDEPFHEIYRLSL
;
A
#
# COMPACT_ATOMS: atom_id res chain seq x y z
N MET A 1 22.02 -39.97 -19.48
CA MET A 1 21.80 -39.28 -18.18
C MET A 1 22.90 -38.23 -18.02
N SER A 2 22.56 -36.94 -18.05
CA SER A 2 23.55 -35.84 -17.94
C SER A 2 23.84 -35.56 -16.47
N MET A 3 25.11 -35.63 -16.06
CA MET A 3 25.55 -35.32 -14.70
C MET A 3 25.29 -33.84 -14.37
N PRO A 4 24.73 -33.52 -13.18
CA PRO A 4 24.55 -32.13 -12.78
C PRO A 4 25.92 -31.46 -12.62
N ARG A 5 26.16 -30.36 -13.37
CA ARG A 5 27.39 -29.56 -13.26
C ARG A 5 27.62 -29.15 -11.80
N LEU A 6 28.78 -29.51 -11.24
CA LEU A 6 29.21 -29.00 -9.94
C LEU A 6 29.31 -27.48 -10.00
N ARG A 7 28.51 -26.78 -9.20
CA ARG A 7 28.58 -25.32 -9.07
C ARG A 7 29.87 -24.92 -8.37
N ASN A 8 30.64 -24.03 -8.97
CA ASN A 8 31.82 -23.45 -8.34
C ASN A 8 31.43 -22.23 -7.50
N TYR A 9 31.06 -22.49 -6.25
CA TYR A 9 30.64 -21.47 -5.29
C TYR A 9 31.68 -20.38 -5.07
N SER A 10 32.98 -20.71 -5.13
CA SER A 10 34.06 -19.73 -4.97
C SER A 10 34.12 -18.75 -6.13
N ALA A 11 34.07 -19.25 -7.38
CA ALA A 11 34.05 -18.41 -8.57
C ALA A 11 32.78 -17.55 -8.65
N GLU A 12 31.61 -18.12 -8.30
CA GLU A 12 30.36 -17.36 -8.21
C GLU A 12 30.42 -16.25 -7.16
N TYR A 13 31.02 -16.53 -6.00
CA TYR A 13 31.18 -15.56 -4.93
C TYR A 13 32.12 -14.40 -5.33
N GLN A 14 33.24 -14.71 -6.00
CA GLN A 14 34.14 -13.67 -6.53
C GLN A 14 33.45 -12.79 -7.56
N ARG A 15 32.70 -13.38 -8.50
CA ARG A 15 31.90 -12.63 -9.48
C ARG A 15 30.88 -11.72 -8.81
N ARG A 16 30.28 -12.15 -7.70
CA ARG A 16 29.34 -11.34 -6.92
C ARG A 16 30.01 -10.14 -6.27
N LEU A 17 31.22 -10.30 -5.71
CA LEU A 17 31.97 -9.20 -5.12
C LEU A 17 32.41 -8.17 -6.16
N VAL A 18 32.90 -8.61 -7.32
CA VAL A 18 33.30 -7.72 -8.42
C VAL A 18 32.10 -6.89 -8.91
N LYS A 19 30.98 -7.56 -9.19
CA LYS A 19 29.73 -6.87 -9.60
C LYS A 19 29.17 -5.92 -8.55
N ALA A 20 29.35 -6.24 -7.26
CA ALA A 20 28.93 -5.35 -6.19
C ALA A 20 29.83 -4.11 -6.10
N ALA A 21 31.15 -4.28 -6.24
CA ALA A 21 32.11 -3.19 -6.25
C ALA A 21 31.88 -2.23 -7.43
N GLU A 22 31.58 -2.76 -8.63
CA GLU A 22 31.19 -1.95 -9.80
C GLU A 22 29.94 -1.08 -9.54
N ARG A 23 29.04 -1.53 -8.65
CA ARG A 23 27.83 -0.81 -8.25
C ARG A 23 28.04 0.12 -7.05
N GLY A 24 29.29 0.30 -6.59
CA GLY A 24 29.62 1.07 -5.39
C GLY A 24 29.09 0.44 -4.09
N LEU A 25 28.80 -0.87 -4.10
CA LEU A 25 28.29 -1.60 -2.94
C LEU A 25 29.44 -2.23 -2.16
N SER A 26 29.34 -2.19 -0.84
CA SER A 26 30.28 -2.81 0.08
C SER A 26 30.23 -4.34 0.02
N ARG A 27 31.23 -4.99 0.61
CA ARG A 27 31.27 -6.46 0.71
C ARG A 27 30.12 -7.01 1.56
N SER A 28 29.70 -6.26 2.57
CA SER A 28 28.55 -6.59 3.43
C SER A 28 27.24 -6.51 2.65
N GLN A 29 27.08 -5.47 1.84
CA GLN A 29 26.00 -5.36 0.85
C GLN A 29 26.05 -6.52 -0.15
N ALA A 30 27.18 -6.84 -0.78
CA ALA A 30 27.30 -7.96 -1.74
C ALA A 30 26.81 -9.31 -1.19
N ARG A 31 26.84 -9.48 0.14
CA ARG A 31 26.36 -10.66 0.88
C ARG A 31 24.88 -10.59 1.28
N GLY A 32 24.21 -9.46 1.08
CA GLY A 32 22.82 -9.23 1.47
C GLY A 32 22.64 -8.67 2.88
N HIS A 33 23.72 -8.26 3.55
CA HIS A 33 23.70 -7.76 4.92
C HIS A 33 24.29 -6.36 4.97
N ALA A 34 23.55 -5.35 4.50
CA ALA A 34 23.96 -3.95 4.64
C ALA A 34 24.21 -3.62 6.12
N ARG A 35 25.32 -2.93 6.41
CA ARG A 35 25.66 -2.45 7.76
C ARG A 35 24.86 -1.20 8.11
N GLU A 36 24.85 -0.86 9.40
CA GLU A 36 24.29 0.41 9.87
C GLU A 36 24.95 1.59 9.15
N GLY A 37 24.14 2.44 8.51
CA GLY A 37 24.60 3.55 7.66
C GLY A 37 24.76 3.23 6.16
N GLU A 38 24.67 1.96 5.74
CA GLU A 38 24.72 1.57 4.33
C GLU A 38 23.31 1.55 3.70
N ARG A 39 23.18 1.99 2.45
CA ARG A 39 21.90 1.91 1.73
C ARG A 39 21.50 0.45 1.50
N PRO A 40 20.27 0.01 1.79
CA PRO A 40 19.83 -1.34 1.46
C PRO A 40 19.85 -1.55 -0.06
N ILE A 41 20.36 -2.69 -0.53
CA ILE A 41 20.49 -3.00 -1.97
C ILE A 41 19.14 -3.23 -2.64
N LEU A 42 18.18 -3.75 -1.88
CA LEU A 42 16.83 -3.99 -2.35
C LEU A 42 15.94 -2.86 -1.81
N PRO A 43 15.33 -2.04 -2.67
CA PRO A 43 14.22 -1.21 -2.24
C PRO A 43 13.11 -2.13 -1.74
N ALA A 44 12.34 -1.69 -0.74
CA ALA A 44 11.08 -2.37 -0.41
C ALA A 44 10.22 -2.38 -1.68
N THR A 45 9.97 -3.56 -2.25
CA THR A 45 9.15 -3.67 -3.46
C THR A 45 7.74 -3.14 -3.19
N ALA A 46 7.19 -2.30 -4.07
CA ALA A 46 5.84 -1.75 -3.97
C ALA A 46 4.73 -2.82 -3.79
N LYS A 47 4.99 -4.06 -4.23
CA LYS A 47 4.08 -5.20 -4.02
C LYS A 47 3.95 -5.60 -2.54
N ASP A 48 5.02 -5.43 -1.77
CA ASP A 48 5.01 -5.73 -0.34
C ASP A 48 4.27 -4.62 0.44
N SER A 49 4.33 -3.36 0.00
CA SER A 49 3.64 -2.26 0.69
C SER A 49 2.12 -2.46 0.71
N ALA A 50 1.51 -2.84 -0.41
CA ALA A 50 0.07 -3.11 -0.47
C ALA A 50 -0.36 -4.24 0.50
N ARG A 51 0.45 -5.30 0.62
CA ARG A 51 0.18 -6.40 1.57
C ARG A 51 0.33 -5.93 3.02
N PHE A 52 1.33 -5.10 3.33
CA PHE A 52 1.48 -4.53 4.68
C PHE A 52 0.35 -3.58 5.05
N GLU A 53 -0.11 -2.74 4.11
CA GLU A 53 -1.26 -1.85 4.34
C GLU A 53 -2.55 -2.66 4.58
N ALA A 54 -2.79 -3.72 3.80
CA ALA A 54 -3.90 -4.63 4.04
C ALA A 54 -3.79 -5.33 5.40
N ALA A 55 -2.57 -5.70 5.83
CA ALA A 55 -2.33 -6.32 7.14
C ALA A 55 -2.60 -5.35 8.29
N LEU A 56 -2.22 -4.08 8.10
CA LEU A 56 -2.54 -3.00 9.02
C LEU A 56 -4.06 -2.77 9.12
N LYS A 57 -4.80 -2.80 7.99
CA LYS A 57 -6.27 -2.75 7.99
C LYS A 57 -6.86 -3.89 8.81
N LEU A 58 -6.44 -5.14 8.56
CA LEU A 58 -6.89 -6.30 9.34
C LEU A 58 -6.54 -6.19 10.83
N TYR A 59 -5.36 -5.66 11.16
CA TYR A 59 -4.93 -5.52 12.54
C TYR A 59 -5.79 -4.52 13.32
N ARG A 60 -6.19 -3.41 12.69
CA ARG A 60 -7.12 -2.44 13.29
C ARG A 60 -8.46 -3.07 13.68
N HIS A 61 -8.96 -4.02 12.89
CA HIS A 61 -10.22 -4.70 13.16
C HIS A 61 -10.07 -5.86 14.14
N SER A 62 -9.15 -6.78 13.86
CA SER A 62 -8.98 -8.02 14.63
C SER A 62 -8.33 -7.82 15.99
N ARG A 63 -7.54 -6.75 16.15
CA ARG A 63 -6.68 -6.50 17.33
C ARG A 63 -5.66 -7.61 17.59
N ASP A 64 -5.45 -8.51 16.63
CA ASP A 64 -4.45 -9.57 16.66
C ASP A 64 -3.46 -9.36 15.50
N GLN A 65 -2.27 -8.89 15.85
CA GLN A 65 -1.21 -8.60 14.90
C GLN A 65 -0.71 -9.85 14.19
N ALA A 66 -0.55 -10.97 14.91
CA ALA A 66 0.02 -12.20 14.37
C ALA A 66 -0.98 -12.91 13.44
N ALA A 67 -2.27 -12.91 13.80
CA ALA A 67 -3.32 -13.40 12.92
C ALA A 67 -3.41 -12.56 11.64
N SER A 68 -3.37 -11.22 11.76
CA SER A 68 -3.44 -10.31 10.60
C SER A 68 -2.26 -10.49 9.64
N ALA A 69 -1.05 -10.69 10.16
CA ALA A 69 0.12 -10.98 9.32
C ALA A 69 -0.04 -12.31 8.57
N ARG A 70 -0.45 -13.37 9.28
CA ARG A 70 -0.63 -14.72 8.71
C ARG A 70 -1.73 -14.76 7.65
N ALA A 71 -2.83 -14.05 7.86
CA ALA A 71 -3.94 -13.95 6.91
C ALA A 71 -3.50 -13.41 5.54
N LEU A 72 -2.42 -12.63 5.49
CA LEU A 72 -1.87 -12.07 4.26
C LEU A 72 -0.52 -12.66 3.89
N HIS A 73 -0.17 -13.82 4.45
CA HIS A 73 1.08 -14.55 4.20
C HIS A 73 2.36 -13.72 4.48
N ILE A 74 2.30 -12.84 5.47
CA ILE A 74 3.43 -12.04 5.94
C ILE A 74 3.97 -12.67 7.23
N ALA A 75 5.30 -12.79 7.34
CA ALA A 75 5.92 -13.19 8.60
C ALA A 75 5.60 -12.15 9.71
N PRO A 76 5.13 -12.55 10.90
CA PRO A 76 4.74 -11.61 11.97
C PRO A 76 5.81 -10.57 12.31
N GLU A 77 7.09 -10.94 12.28
CA GLU A 77 8.25 -10.07 12.50
C GLU A 77 8.33 -8.95 11.47
N ARG A 78 7.99 -9.24 10.21
CA ARG A 78 8.00 -8.24 9.14
C ARG A 78 6.88 -7.23 9.34
N LEU A 79 5.67 -7.68 9.73
CA LEU A 79 4.58 -6.76 10.05
C LEU A 79 4.94 -5.91 11.29
N ARG A 80 5.56 -6.51 12.31
CA ARG A 80 6.02 -5.79 13.50
C ARG A 80 7.01 -4.68 13.15
N ARG A 81 7.98 -4.97 12.28
CA ARG A 81 8.95 -3.98 11.78
C ARG A 81 8.25 -2.86 11.03
N PHE A 82 7.39 -3.22 10.06
CA PHE A 82 6.60 -2.25 9.30
C PHE A 82 5.81 -1.30 10.20
N LEU A 83 5.11 -1.84 11.22
CA LEU A 83 4.33 -1.03 12.15
C LEU A 83 5.21 -0.04 12.91
N ARG A 84 6.35 -0.48 13.45
CA ARG A 84 7.30 0.39 14.17
C ARG A 84 7.86 1.52 13.31
N GLU A 85 8.04 1.30 12.02
CA GLU A 85 8.63 2.27 11.09
C GLU A 85 7.59 3.27 10.55
N ASN A 86 6.30 2.89 10.50
CA ASN A 86 5.31 3.63 9.71
C ASN A 86 4.15 4.20 10.51
N VAL A 87 3.84 3.65 11.69
CA VAL A 87 2.65 4.04 12.47
C VAL A 87 2.94 4.05 13.97
N GLN A 88 2.18 4.85 14.71
CA GLN A 88 2.22 4.85 16.17
C GLN A 88 1.20 3.84 16.69
N VAL A 89 1.66 2.84 17.43
CA VAL A 89 0.82 1.80 18.04
C VAL A 89 0.90 1.91 19.55
N GLU A 90 -0.25 2.09 20.19
CA GLU A 90 -0.40 2.18 21.65
C GLU A 90 -1.39 1.13 22.15
N GLY A 91 -1.16 0.62 23.36
CA GLY A 91 -2.04 -0.37 23.98
C GLY A 91 -2.01 -1.74 23.32
N ARG A 92 -2.97 -2.60 23.70
CA ARG A 92 -3.11 -3.97 23.19
C ARG A 92 -4.55 -4.46 23.31
N GLY A 93 -4.97 -5.36 22.42
CA GLY A 93 -6.32 -5.91 22.44
C GLY A 93 -7.38 -4.81 22.41
N ARG A 94 -8.19 -4.69 23.46
CA ARG A 94 -9.29 -3.70 23.55
C ARG A 94 -8.81 -2.24 23.65
N THR A 95 -7.61 -1.99 24.17
CA THR A 95 -7.03 -0.64 24.28
C THR A 95 -6.13 -0.28 23.10
N LEU A 96 -6.11 -1.12 22.06
CA LEU A 96 -5.28 -0.89 20.88
C LEU A 96 -5.70 0.40 20.17
N LYS A 97 -4.75 1.32 20.06
CA LYS A 97 -4.85 2.56 19.30
C LYS A 97 -3.73 2.57 18.27
N ILE A 98 -4.09 2.69 17.00
CA ILE A 98 -3.12 2.82 15.91
C ILE A 98 -3.34 4.15 15.22
N THR A 99 -2.35 5.02 15.31
CA THR A 99 -2.37 6.33 14.70
C THR A 99 -1.45 6.34 13.49
N ASP A 100 -2.00 6.71 12.34
CA ASP A 100 -1.28 6.79 11.07
C ASP A 100 -1.47 8.18 10.50
N TYR A 101 -0.38 8.96 10.47
CA TYR A 101 -0.35 10.34 9.98
C TYR A 101 0.18 10.46 8.56
N ARG A 102 0.52 9.34 7.90
CA ARG A 102 1.11 9.36 6.56
C ARG A 102 0.12 9.94 5.55
N ILE A 103 0.65 10.78 4.68
CA ILE A 103 -0.09 11.35 3.56
C ILE A 103 -0.08 10.34 2.41
N ARG A 104 -1.23 10.19 1.76
CA ARG A 104 -1.41 9.30 0.60
C ARG A 104 -1.95 10.11 -0.57
N GLU A 105 -1.31 10.00 -1.72
CA GLU A 105 -1.83 10.55 -2.96
C GLU A 105 -2.78 9.52 -3.57
N MET A 106 -4.05 9.91 -3.70
CA MET A 106 -5.11 9.04 -4.21
C MET A 106 -6.01 9.82 -5.15
N THR A 107 -6.53 9.13 -6.15
CA THR A 107 -7.63 9.66 -6.95
C THR A 107 -8.89 9.76 -6.10
N VAL A 108 -9.51 10.93 -6.06
CA VAL A 108 -10.79 11.18 -5.39
C VAL A 108 -11.80 11.53 -6.47
N ILE A 109 -12.96 10.87 -6.46
CA ILE A 109 -14.07 11.19 -7.35
C ILE A 109 -15.09 12.00 -6.56
N SER A 110 -15.19 13.28 -6.89
CA SER A 110 -16.00 14.26 -6.16
C SER A 110 -16.64 15.24 -7.12
N LYS A 111 -17.94 15.52 -6.93
CA LYS A 111 -18.72 16.49 -7.70
C LYS A 111 -18.56 16.30 -9.22
N GLY A 112 -18.64 15.06 -9.67
CA GLY A 112 -18.49 14.68 -11.08
C GLY A 112 -17.13 14.95 -11.69
N LYS A 113 -16.05 14.96 -10.90
CA LYS A 113 -14.67 15.03 -11.38
C LYS A 113 -13.78 14.04 -10.64
N ALA A 114 -12.78 13.51 -11.33
CA ALA A 114 -11.68 12.77 -10.70
C ALA A 114 -10.46 13.68 -10.55
N SER A 115 -9.85 13.72 -9.37
CA SER A 115 -8.62 14.47 -9.15
C SER A 115 -7.68 13.75 -8.19
N THR A 116 -6.37 13.85 -8.43
CA THR A 116 -5.36 13.36 -7.48
C THR A 116 -5.32 14.29 -6.27
N THR A 117 -5.64 13.75 -5.10
CA THR A 117 -5.74 14.48 -3.83
C THR A 117 -4.86 13.82 -2.78
N ARG A 118 -4.24 14.64 -1.92
CA ARG A 118 -3.45 14.18 -0.78
C ARG A 118 -4.35 13.97 0.43
N LEU A 119 -4.58 12.73 0.81
CA LEU A 119 -5.42 12.38 1.96
C LEU A 119 -4.56 12.18 3.21
N ARG A 120 -4.99 12.78 4.32
CA ARG A 120 -4.30 12.68 5.61
C ARG A 120 -4.79 11.47 6.38
N GLY A 121 -3.86 10.55 6.64
CA GLY A 121 -4.07 9.42 7.52
C GLY A 121 -4.88 8.28 6.92
N PHE A 122 -4.96 7.19 7.69
CA PHE A 122 -5.51 5.93 7.21
C PHE A 122 -7.02 5.99 6.96
N ASP A 123 -7.78 6.64 7.82
CA ASP A 123 -9.25 6.59 7.77
C ASP A 123 -9.80 7.26 6.49
N GLN A 124 -9.23 8.42 6.13
CA GLN A 124 -9.58 9.14 4.90
C GLN A 124 -9.22 8.31 3.65
N ALA A 125 -8.02 7.75 3.64
CA ALA A 125 -7.54 6.92 2.53
C ALA A 125 -8.32 5.61 2.40
N SER A 126 -8.68 4.96 3.51
CA SER A 126 -9.47 3.73 3.49
C SER A 126 -10.89 4.02 3.00
N LEU A 127 -11.52 5.10 3.48
CA LEU A 127 -12.83 5.51 3.00
C LEU A 127 -12.81 5.75 1.48
N ASN A 128 -11.82 6.50 0.99
CA ASN A 128 -11.67 6.74 -0.44
C ASN A 128 -11.41 5.44 -1.23
N GLY A 129 -10.55 4.56 -0.73
CA GLY A 129 -10.26 3.28 -1.37
C GLY A 129 -11.48 2.36 -1.44
N ASP A 130 -12.27 2.28 -0.36
CA ASP A 130 -13.50 1.50 -0.32
C ASP A 130 -14.55 2.08 -1.31
N HIS A 131 -14.61 3.41 -1.44
CA HIS A 131 -15.44 4.08 -2.44
C HIS A 131 -15.01 3.78 -3.88
N LEU A 132 -13.72 3.92 -4.22
CA LEU A 132 -13.21 3.59 -5.56
C LEU A 132 -13.49 2.13 -5.93
N ASN A 133 -13.36 1.21 -4.99
CA ASN A 133 -13.70 -0.20 -5.20
C ASN A 133 -15.19 -0.39 -5.47
N ALA A 134 -16.06 0.30 -4.74
CA ALA A 134 -17.50 0.27 -4.97
C ALA A 134 -17.88 0.88 -6.33
N VAL A 135 -17.27 1.99 -6.73
CA VAL A 135 -17.45 2.58 -8.05
C VAL A 135 -17.04 1.60 -9.15
N LYS A 136 -15.86 0.97 -9.01
CA LYS A 136 -15.40 -0.05 -9.97
C LYS A 136 -16.38 -1.22 -10.06
N ALA A 137 -16.87 -1.72 -8.93
CA ALA A 137 -17.84 -2.80 -8.88
C ALA A 137 -19.18 -2.39 -9.52
N PHE A 138 -19.68 -1.19 -9.23
CA PHE A 138 -20.86 -0.60 -9.87
C PHE A 138 -20.68 -0.51 -11.40
N LEU A 139 -19.55 0.00 -11.89
CA LEU A 139 -19.32 0.12 -13.34
C LEU A 139 -19.29 -1.23 -14.05
N ASN A 140 -18.89 -2.29 -13.35
CA ASN A 140 -18.86 -3.65 -13.90
C ASN A 140 -20.22 -4.38 -13.82
N THR A 141 -21.00 -4.14 -12.78
CA THR A 141 -22.24 -4.90 -12.47
C THR A 141 -23.51 -4.12 -12.76
N ASN A 142 -23.39 -2.80 -12.93
CA ASN A 142 -24.47 -1.85 -13.01
C ASN A 142 -25.33 -1.71 -11.74
N ASP A 143 -24.88 -2.28 -10.61
CA ASP A 143 -25.59 -2.26 -9.33
C ASP A 143 -25.31 -0.98 -8.54
N ALA A 144 -26.30 -0.07 -8.49
CA ALA A 144 -26.17 1.22 -7.82
C ALA A 144 -26.19 1.12 -6.29
N ASP A 145 -26.70 0.03 -5.72
CA ASP A 145 -26.81 -0.12 -4.26
C ASP A 145 -25.43 -0.20 -3.60
N LEU A 146 -24.41 -0.63 -4.36
CA LEU A 146 -23.00 -0.61 -3.96
C LEU A 146 -22.49 0.79 -3.58
N LEU A 147 -23.14 1.85 -4.07
CA LEU A 147 -22.76 3.25 -3.81
C LEU A 147 -23.46 3.84 -2.59
N ALA A 148 -24.56 3.24 -2.13
CA ALA A 148 -25.37 3.75 -1.02
C ALA A 148 -24.57 4.01 0.28
N PRO A 149 -23.59 3.18 0.68
CA PRO A 149 -22.80 3.42 1.89
C PRO A 149 -21.94 4.69 1.86
N PHE A 150 -21.79 5.32 0.70
CA PHE A 150 -20.96 6.52 0.49
C PHE A 150 -21.79 7.78 0.32
N ALA A 151 -23.12 7.68 0.26
CA ALA A 151 -24.00 8.83 0.10
C ALA A 151 -23.84 9.80 1.28
N GLY A 152 -23.63 11.09 0.97
CA GLY A 152 -23.41 12.14 1.98
C GLY A 152 -22.06 12.08 2.70
N ARG A 153 -21.20 11.12 2.39
CA ARG A 153 -19.86 11.02 2.97
C ARG A 153 -18.87 11.88 2.18
N SER A 154 -17.82 12.30 2.87
CA SER A 154 -16.72 13.05 2.28
C SER A 154 -15.39 12.56 2.81
N VAL A 155 -14.35 12.81 2.02
CA VAL A 155 -12.96 12.66 2.46
C VAL A 155 -12.33 14.03 2.62
N THR A 156 -11.48 14.18 3.63
CA THR A 156 -10.77 15.43 3.92
C THR A 156 -9.32 15.31 3.49
N ASP A 157 -8.85 16.31 2.74
CA ASP A 157 -7.46 16.37 2.30
C ASP A 157 -6.50 16.85 3.40
N ASP A 158 -5.20 16.87 3.08
CA ASP A 158 -4.15 17.30 3.99
C ASP A 158 -4.22 18.77 4.42
N ARG A 159 -4.98 19.59 3.68
CA ARG A 159 -5.25 21.02 3.91
C ARG A 159 -6.57 21.25 4.66
N GLY A 160 -7.33 20.20 4.96
CA GLY A 160 -8.61 20.30 5.66
C GLY A 160 -9.82 20.56 4.75
N VAL A 161 -9.67 20.50 3.43
CA VAL A 161 -10.77 20.68 2.48
C VAL A 161 -11.55 19.37 2.38
N SER A 162 -12.88 19.46 2.48
CA SER A 162 -13.80 18.33 2.35
C SER A 162 -14.21 18.10 0.89
N HIS A 163 -14.07 16.86 0.44
CA HIS A 163 -14.40 16.37 -0.89
C HIS A 163 -15.54 15.34 -0.78
N PRO A 164 -16.80 15.71 -1.08
CA PRO A 164 -17.92 14.77 -1.03
C PRO A 164 -17.74 13.67 -2.07
N LEU A 165 -17.98 12.43 -1.68
CA LEU A 165 -17.81 11.26 -2.55
C LEU A 165 -18.94 11.20 -3.58
N GLU A 166 -18.58 11.04 -4.85
CA GLU A 166 -19.55 10.92 -5.93
C GLU A 166 -20.31 9.59 -5.87
N THR A 167 -21.64 9.66 -5.84
CA THR A 167 -22.51 8.48 -5.78
C THR A 167 -23.56 8.45 -6.89
N GLY A 168 -23.60 9.47 -7.75
CA GLY A 168 -24.52 9.55 -8.87
C GLY A 168 -24.17 8.53 -9.97
N PRO A 169 -25.01 7.51 -10.23
CA PRO A 169 -24.70 6.46 -11.21
C PRO A 169 -24.41 7.01 -12.61
N ASN A 170 -25.24 7.96 -13.08
CA ASN A 170 -25.07 8.58 -14.40
C ASN A 170 -23.80 9.43 -14.48
N THR A 171 -23.44 10.13 -13.40
CA THR A 171 -22.21 10.92 -13.32
C THR A 171 -20.98 10.01 -13.42
N LEU A 172 -20.97 8.90 -12.68
CA LEU A 172 -19.87 7.93 -12.69
C LEU A 172 -19.73 7.23 -14.03
N ARG A 173 -20.83 6.83 -14.68
CA ARG A 173 -20.79 6.27 -16.04
C ARG A 173 -20.22 7.28 -17.03
N ARG A 174 -20.68 8.54 -16.98
CA ARG A 174 -20.16 9.60 -17.85
C ARG A 174 -18.66 9.81 -17.68
N LEU A 175 -18.16 9.82 -16.44
CA LEU A 175 -16.72 9.91 -16.15
C LEU A 175 -15.96 8.72 -16.73
N ALA A 176 -16.47 7.50 -16.56
CA ALA A 176 -15.84 6.31 -17.12
C ALA A 176 -15.80 6.31 -18.66
N HIS A 177 -16.85 6.82 -19.32
CA HIS A 177 -16.89 6.95 -20.78
C HIS A 177 -16.03 8.10 -21.33
N ALA A 178 -15.78 9.14 -20.53
CA ALA A 178 -14.99 10.29 -20.95
C ALA A 178 -13.49 10.00 -21.11
N GLY A 179 -13.03 8.80 -20.73
CA GLY A 179 -11.61 8.43 -20.82
C GLY A 179 -10.74 9.10 -19.76
N ASP A 180 -11.33 9.78 -18.78
CA ASP A 180 -10.65 9.98 -17.51
C ASP A 180 -10.32 8.55 -17.03
N GLU A 181 -9.03 8.25 -16.79
CA GLU A 181 -8.54 6.96 -16.30
C GLU A 181 -8.37 6.98 -14.76
N PRO A 182 -9.39 7.30 -13.92
CA PRO A 182 -9.20 7.39 -12.47
C PRO A 182 -9.03 6.00 -11.82
N PHE A 183 -9.11 4.92 -12.60
CA PHE A 183 -9.24 3.55 -12.09
C PHE A 183 -7.94 2.75 -12.09
N HIS A 184 -6.82 3.31 -12.57
CA HIS A 184 -5.56 2.58 -12.73
C HIS A 184 -4.57 2.71 -11.56
N GLU A 185 -4.60 3.77 -10.75
CA GLU A 185 -3.65 3.95 -9.64
C GLU A 185 -4.36 4.04 -8.26
N ILE A 186 -4.59 2.89 -7.62
CA ILE A 186 -5.29 2.83 -6.31
C ILE A 186 -4.36 3.24 -5.14
N TYR A 187 -3.03 3.24 -5.32
CA TYR A 187 -2.10 3.60 -4.24
C TYR A 187 -0.78 4.20 -4.75
N ARG A 188 -0.54 5.48 -4.47
CA ARG A 188 0.81 6.06 -4.47
C ARG A 188 1.10 6.67 -3.09
N LEU A 189 2.13 6.16 -2.43
CA LEU A 189 2.67 6.77 -1.21
C LEU A 189 3.59 7.91 -1.65
N SER A 190 3.27 9.14 -1.26
CA SER A 190 4.21 10.26 -1.32
C SER A 190 5.21 10.09 -0.17
N LEU A 191 6.49 9.88 -0.51
CA LEU A 191 7.60 9.81 0.46
C LEU A 191 7.87 11.17 1.10
#